data_AF-A0A2P2FWI7-F1
#
_entry.id   AF-A0A2P2FWI7-F1
#
_cell.length_a   1.000
_cell.length_b   1.000
_cell.length_c   1.000
_cell.angle_alpha   90.00
_cell.angle_beta   90.00
_cell.angle_gamma   90.00
#
_symmetry.space_group_name_H-M   'P 1'
#
loop_
_entity.id
_entity.type
_entity.pdbx_description
1 polymer ?
#
loop_
_entity_poly.entity_id
_entity_poly.type
_entity_poly.pdbx_seq_one_letter_code
_entity_poly.pdbx_strand_id
1 'polypeptide(L)'
;MIRPSWRRWPFPLVIGTLIGVVLAAALTACTVPPPGRVASPASPTTVSTAASVPSVASPLAPARPARLEIPAIGVRTGEIIDLGLAGDGTLEVPHDAITTGWFTGGPAPGEVGPAILAGHVDYKKVPGVFVRLKELKVGDEALVHRADGITAVFTVYAVERHSKASFPTEKVYGDTTGPELRLITCGGDFDSSTGNYLDNVVAFAKLTRV
;
A
#
# COMPACT_ATOMS: atom_id res chain seq x y z
N MET A 1 3.32 -23.49 -27.14
CA MET A 1 3.13 -22.85 -25.83
C MET A 1 4.52 -22.54 -25.27
N ILE A 2 5.04 -21.34 -25.54
CA ILE A 2 6.42 -20.95 -25.21
C ILE A 2 6.31 -19.80 -24.22
N ARG A 3 6.70 -20.03 -22.96
CA ARG A 3 6.83 -18.97 -21.94
C ARG A 3 8.22 -18.34 -22.11
N PRO A 4 8.36 -17.00 -22.26
CA PRO A 4 9.68 -16.39 -22.26
C PRO A 4 10.18 -16.30 -20.82
N SER A 5 11.28 -17.00 -20.53
CA SER A 5 12.04 -16.88 -19.29
C SER A 5 12.82 -15.57 -19.30
N TRP A 6 12.52 -14.66 -18.37
CA TRP A 6 13.29 -13.43 -18.21
C TRP A 6 14.39 -13.59 -17.15
N ARG A 7 15.56 -13.07 -17.54
CA ARG A 7 16.91 -13.34 -17.05
C ARG A 7 17.14 -12.61 -15.73
N ARG A 8 17.68 -13.32 -14.73
CA ARG A 8 18.14 -12.76 -13.45
C ARG A 8 19.43 -11.97 -13.65
N TRP A 9 19.49 -10.73 -13.19
CA TRP A 9 20.72 -9.94 -13.06
C TRP A 9 21.08 -9.75 -11.57
N PRO A 10 22.36 -9.92 -11.18
CA PRO A 10 22.79 -9.78 -9.79
C PRO A 10 23.24 -8.34 -9.47
N PHE A 11 22.78 -7.79 -8.34
CA PHE A 11 23.40 -6.64 -7.68
C PHE A 11 23.95 -7.06 -6.30
N PRO A 12 25.13 -6.59 -5.89
CA PRO A 12 25.77 -7.00 -4.65
C PRO A 12 25.19 -6.27 -3.41
N LEU A 13 24.93 -7.04 -2.35
CA LEU A 13 24.64 -6.52 -1.01
C LEU A 13 25.93 -5.96 -0.38
N VAL A 14 25.87 -4.76 0.17
CA VAL A 14 26.86 -4.27 1.15
C VAL A 14 26.15 -4.16 2.50
N ILE A 15 26.51 -5.03 3.44
CA ILE A 15 26.03 -5.02 4.83
C ILE A 15 27.11 -4.38 5.69
N GLY A 16 26.81 -3.21 6.26
CA GLY A 16 27.63 -2.60 7.31
C GLY A 16 27.22 -3.11 8.69
N THR A 17 28.12 -3.82 9.37
CA THR A 17 27.99 -4.22 10.78
C THR A 17 28.74 -3.22 11.64
N LEU A 18 28.13 -2.76 12.75
CA LEU A 18 28.86 -2.06 13.81
C LEU A 18 28.50 -2.64 15.18
N ILE A 19 29.57 -3.10 15.83
CA ILE A 19 29.68 -3.69 17.16
C ILE A 19 29.85 -2.55 18.17
N GLY A 20 29.18 -2.65 19.33
CA GLY A 20 29.39 -1.76 20.48
C GLY A 20 29.44 -2.57 21.78
N VAL A 21 30.61 -2.52 22.43
CA VAL A 21 31.03 -3.36 23.56
C VAL A 21 30.55 -2.81 24.91
N VAL A 22 30.26 -3.78 25.79
CA VAL A 22 30.08 -3.83 27.25
C VAL A 22 30.80 -2.76 28.09
N LEU A 23 30.15 -2.31 29.17
CA LEU A 23 30.84 -2.04 30.45
C LEU A 23 29.97 -2.47 31.64
N ALA A 24 30.54 -3.30 32.51
CA ALA A 24 29.97 -3.78 33.76
C ALA A 24 30.38 -2.88 34.93
N ALA A 25 29.52 -2.77 35.96
CA ALA A 25 29.92 -2.34 37.29
C ALA A 25 29.06 -3.08 38.34
N ALA A 26 29.73 -3.80 39.23
CA ALA A 26 29.18 -4.49 40.39
C ALA A 26 29.00 -3.54 41.57
N LEU A 27 28.17 -3.90 42.57
CA LEU A 27 28.57 -4.01 43.99
C LEU A 27 27.37 -4.34 44.92
N THR A 28 27.55 -5.44 45.65
CA THR A 28 27.22 -5.73 47.07
C THR A 28 25.79 -5.78 47.61
N ALA A 29 25.55 -6.93 48.26
CA ALA A 29 24.41 -7.38 49.06
C ALA A 29 24.22 -6.65 50.41
N CYS A 30 23.00 -6.69 50.96
CA CYS A 30 22.62 -7.57 52.10
C CYS A 30 21.31 -7.11 52.78
N THR A 31 20.64 -8.11 53.39
CA THR A 31 19.68 -8.06 54.52
C THR A 31 18.16 -8.16 54.25
N VAL A 32 17.54 -9.11 54.96
CA VAL A 32 16.13 -9.51 55.05
C VAL A 32 15.76 -9.48 56.54
N PRO A 33 14.63 -8.87 56.99
CA PRO A 33 13.43 -9.63 57.50
C PRO A 33 12.11 -8.80 57.49
N PRO A 34 10.95 -9.19 58.11
CA PRO A 34 10.26 -10.47 58.38
C PRO A 34 8.84 -10.52 57.68
N PRO A 35 7.98 -11.56 57.86
CA PRO A 35 6.73 -11.67 57.09
C PRO A 35 5.59 -10.83 57.69
N GLY A 36 5.16 -9.81 56.95
CA GLY A 36 3.95 -9.03 57.21
C GLY A 36 2.84 -9.43 56.26
N ARG A 37 1.79 -10.07 56.79
CA ARG A 37 0.56 -10.43 56.06
C ARG A 37 -0.21 -9.14 55.75
N VAL A 38 -0.30 -8.76 54.47
CA VAL A 38 -1.20 -7.70 53.99
C VAL A 38 -1.95 -8.20 52.75
N ALA A 39 -3.22 -7.85 52.70
CA ALA A 39 -4.30 -8.37 51.88
C ALA A 39 -4.01 -8.52 50.37
N SER A 40 -4.62 -9.56 49.80
CA SER A 40 -4.76 -9.83 48.38
C SER A 40 -5.34 -8.63 47.62
N PRO A 41 -4.65 -8.05 46.63
CA PRO A 41 -5.32 -7.30 45.58
C PRO A 41 -5.94 -8.31 44.61
N ALA A 42 -7.22 -8.13 44.30
CA ALA A 42 -7.86 -8.86 43.22
C ALA A 42 -7.10 -8.61 41.92
N SER A 43 -6.65 -9.67 41.25
CA SER A 43 -6.06 -9.59 39.92
C SER A 43 -7.05 -8.87 39.00
N PRO A 44 -6.67 -7.75 38.35
CA PRO A 44 -7.50 -7.24 37.28
C PRO A 44 -7.45 -8.29 36.17
N THR A 45 -8.61 -8.84 35.82
CA THR A 45 -8.78 -9.60 34.59
C THR A 45 -8.46 -8.65 33.45
N THR A 46 -7.22 -8.67 32.98
CA THR A 46 -6.85 -8.02 31.73
C THR A 46 -7.61 -8.76 30.65
N VAL A 47 -8.72 -8.17 30.21
CA VAL A 47 -9.32 -8.47 28.91
C VAL A 47 -8.23 -8.22 27.89
N SER A 48 -7.56 -9.30 27.49
CA SER A 48 -6.64 -9.31 26.37
C SER A 48 -7.50 -9.08 25.13
N THR A 49 -7.71 -7.81 24.79
CA THR A 49 -8.16 -7.40 23.48
C THR A 49 -7.04 -7.78 22.53
N ALA A 50 -7.02 -9.04 22.09
CA ALA A 50 -6.18 -9.49 21.01
C ALA A 50 -6.50 -8.57 19.83
N ALA A 51 -5.56 -7.69 19.50
CA ALA A 51 -5.63 -6.87 18.31
C ALA A 51 -5.88 -7.84 17.14
N SER A 52 -7.09 -7.79 16.57
CA SER A 52 -7.49 -8.62 15.46
C SER A 52 -6.58 -8.27 14.29
N VAL A 53 -5.59 -9.13 14.05
CA VAL A 53 -4.75 -9.07 12.85
C VAL A 53 -5.73 -9.14 11.68
N PRO A 54 -5.70 -8.20 10.71
CA PRO A 54 -6.63 -8.24 9.61
C PRO A 54 -6.50 -9.59 8.89
N SER A 55 -7.56 -10.39 8.93
CA SER A 55 -7.65 -11.65 8.22
C SER A 55 -7.52 -11.36 6.73
N VAL A 56 -6.66 -12.11 6.03
CA VAL A 56 -6.59 -12.04 4.57
C VAL A 56 -7.89 -12.65 4.04
N ALA A 57 -8.67 -11.88 3.27
CA ALA A 57 -9.89 -12.39 2.67
C ALA A 57 -9.56 -13.30 1.48
N SER A 58 -10.45 -14.27 1.20
CA SER A 58 -10.32 -15.13 0.02
C SER A 58 -10.39 -14.32 -1.27
N PRO A 59 -9.66 -14.72 -2.33
CA PRO A 59 -9.81 -14.12 -3.65
C PRO A 59 -11.25 -14.18 -4.18
N LEU A 60 -11.60 -13.19 -4.99
CA LEU A 60 -12.91 -13.04 -5.63
C LEU A 60 -12.83 -13.42 -7.11
N ALA A 61 -13.99 -13.70 -7.71
CA ALA A 61 -14.11 -13.83 -9.15
C ALA A 61 -13.78 -12.49 -9.86
N PRO A 62 -13.39 -12.50 -11.14
CA PRO A 62 -13.17 -11.27 -11.89
C PRO A 62 -14.44 -10.41 -11.94
N ALA A 63 -14.33 -9.12 -11.58
CA ALA A 63 -15.37 -8.12 -11.83
C ALA A 63 -14.77 -6.72 -11.92
N ARG A 64 -15.26 -5.92 -12.86
CA ARG A 64 -14.74 -4.56 -13.11
C ARG A 64 -14.95 -3.66 -11.89
N PRO A 65 -14.00 -2.78 -11.56
CA PRO A 65 -14.24 -1.71 -10.61
C PRO A 65 -15.23 -0.69 -11.18
N ALA A 66 -16.13 -0.20 -10.33
CA ALA A 66 -17.11 0.82 -10.70
C ALA A 66 -16.82 2.15 -10.01
N ARG A 67 -16.50 2.14 -8.71
CA ARG A 67 -16.15 3.33 -7.92
C ARG A 67 -15.13 3.00 -6.84
N LEU A 68 -14.38 4.03 -6.42
CA LEU A 68 -13.39 3.96 -5.35
C LEU A 68 -13.73 4.97 -4.25
N GLU A 69 -13.62 4.52 -3.00
CA GLU A 69 -13.66 5.39 -1.82
C GLU A 69 -12.42 5.17 -0.95
N ILE A 70 -11.85 6.27 -0.45
CA ILE A 70 -10.74 6.23 0.51
C ILE A 70 -11.02 7.29 1.59
N PRO A 71 -11.75 6.92 2.67
CA PRO A 71 -12.25 7.88 3.64
C PRO A 71 -11.16 8.75 4.30
N ALA A 72 -10.01 8.17 4.62
CA ALA A 72 -8.92 8.85 5.33
C ALA A 72 -8.38 10.09 4.60
N ILE A 73 -8.48 10.11 3.26
CA ILE A 73 -8.02 11.21 2.41
C ILE A 73 -9.16 11.91 1.65
N GLY A 74 -10.42 11.53 1.91
CA GLY A 74 -11.60 12.16 1.33
C GLY A 74 -11.85 11.82 -0.14
N VAL A 75 -11.28 10.72 -0.65
CA VAL A 75 -11.52 10.29 -2.03
C VAL A 75 -12.88 9.61 -2.13
N ARG A 76 -13.69 10.07 -3.09
CA ARG A 76 -14.89 9.41 -3.60
C ARG A 76 -14.98 9.67 -5.09
N THR A 77 -14.82 8.64 -5.90
CA THR A 77 -14.75 8.78 -7.36
C THR A 77 -16.12 8.68 -8.02
N GLY A 78 -16.22 9.24 -9.23
CA GLY A 78 -17.22 8.83 -10.19
C GLY A 78 -16.91 7.44 -10.77
N GLU A 79 -17.42 7.18 -11.98
CA GLU A 79 -17.11 5.96 -12.72
C GLU A 79 -15.59 5.79 -12.92
N ILE A 80 -15.11 4.58 -12.70
CA ILE A 80 -13.72 4.20 -13.02
C ILE A 80 -13.65 3.82 -14.49
N ILE A 81 -12.78 4.51 -15.23
CA ILE A 81 -12.55 4.25 -16.66
C ILE A 81 -11.54 3.13 -16.87
N ASP A 82 -11.53 2.54 -18.06
CA ASP A 82 -10.48 1.62 -18.47
C ASP A 82 -9.22 2.37 -18.89
N LEU A 83 -8.08 1.81 -18.50
CA LEU A 83 -6.75 2.22 -18.95
C LEU A 83 -6.05 1.02 -19.60
N GLY A 84 -5.35 1.30 -20.69
CA GLY A 84 -4.42 0.40 -21.35
C GLY A 84 -2.97 0.83 -21.15
N LEU A 85 -2.13 0.44 -22.11
CA LEU A 85 -0.77 0.96 -22.24
C LEU A 85 -0.70 1.86 -23.47
N ALA A 86 -0.01 2.98 -23.35
CA ALA A 86 0.34 3.84 -24.47
C ALA A 86 1.34 3.15 -25.42
N GLY A 87 1.58 3.74 -26.59
CA GLY A 87 2.46 3.15 -27.61
C GLY A 87 3.92 2.98 -27.19
N ASP A 88 4.37 3.67 -26.15
CA ASP A 88 5.69 3.53 -25.54
C ASP A 88 5.72 2.52 -24.37
N GLY A 89 4.60 1.85 -24.09
CA GLY A 89 4.45 0.86 -23.03
C GLY A 89 4.17 1.45 -21.65
N THR A 90 4.00 2.77 -21.52
CA THR A 90 3.62 3.40 -20.25
C THR A 90 2.12 3.22 -19.97
N LEU A 91 1.74 3.19 -18.69
CA LEU A 91 0.33 3.14 -18.29
C LEU A 91 -0.39 4.41 -18.76
N GLU A 92 -1.52 4.26 -19.45
CA GLU A 92 -2.37 5.39 -19.80
C GLU A 92 -2.87 6.12 -18.54
N VAL A 93 -3.14 7.42 -18.64
CA VAL A 93 -3.64 8.22 -17.53
C VAL A 93 -4.91 8.97 -17.91
N PRO A 94 -5.82 9.25 -16.97
CA PRO A 94 -7.04 10.03 -17.25
C PRO A 94 -6.74 11.42 -17.86
N HIS A 95 -7.69 11.99 -18.62
CA HIS A 95 -7.50 13.28 -19.31
C HIS A 95 -8.06 14.50 -18.53
N ASP A 96 -8.36 14.31 -17.25
CA ASP A 96 -8.85 15.33 -16.32
C ASP A 96 -8.32 15.06 -14.90
N ALA A 97 -8.53 16.01 -13.97
CA ALA A 97 -7.97 15.92 -12.62
C ALA A 97 -8.65 14.88 -11.72
N ILE A 98 -9.95 14.64 -11.89
CA ILE A 98 -10.80 13.99 -10.88
C ILE A 98 -11.14 12.53 -11.23
N THR A 99 -10.96 12.12 -12.48
CA THR A 99 -11.19 10.74 -12.93
C THR A 99 -10.11 9.81 -12.43
N THR A 100 -10.53 8.60 -12.04
CA THR A 100 -9.65 7.47 -11.73
C THR A 100 -9.82 6.41 -12.82
N GLY A 101 -8.74 5.77 -13.24
CA GLY A 101 -8.79 4.68 -14.20
C GLY A 101 -8.20 3.39 -13.64
N TRP A 102 -8.62 2.25 -14.18
CA TRP A 102 -8.13 0.92 -13.85
C TRP A 102 -7.37 0.32 -15.03
N PHE A 103 -6.18 -0.22 -14.77
CA PHE A 103 -5.41 -0.93 -15.79
C PHE A 103 -6.02 -2.30 -16.09
N THR A 104 -6.59 -2.43 -17.28
CA THR A 104 -7.30 -3.64 -17.73
C THR A 104 -6.38 -4.82 -18.08
N GLY A 105 -5.09 -4.58 -18.27
CA GLY A 105 -4.10 -5.62 -18.54
C GLY A 105 -3.65 -6.41 -17.30
N GLY A 106 -4.14 -6.06 -16.11
CA GLY A 106 -3.86 -6.74 -14.85
C GLY A 106 -5.11 -7.39 -14.23
N PRO A 107 -4.96 -7.99 -13.03
CA PRO A 107 -6.05 -8.54 -12.26
C PRO A 107 -7.15 -7.50 -11.97
N ALA A 108 -8.41 -7.94 -11.94
CA ALA A 108 -9.49 -7.12 -11.41
C ALA A 108 -9.41 -7.02 -9.88
N PRO A 109 -9.88 -5.93 -9.26
CA PRO A 109 -9.86 -5.79 -7.80
C PRO A 109 -10.58 -6.95 -7.10
N GLY A 110 -9.81 -7.73 -6.34
CA GLY A 110 -10.26 -8.91 -5.60
C GLY A 110 -9.71 -10.23 -6.14
N GLU A 111 -9.21 -10.26 -7.38
CA GLU A 111 -8.49 -11.41 -7.92
C GLU A 111 -7.08 -11.53 -7.31
N VAL A 112 -6.45 -12.70 -7.44
CA VAL A 112 -5.04 -12.88 -7.07
C VAL A 112 -4.17 -12.00 -7.97
N GLY A 113 -3.23 -11.26 -7.35
CA GLY A 113 -2.39 -10.30 -8.04
C GLY A 113 -2.75 -8.84 -7.71
N PRO A 114 -1.97 -7.86 -8.20
CA PRO A 114 -2.24 -6.45 -7.94
C PRO A 114 -3.17 -5.84 -9.00
N ALA A 115 -4.36 -5.41 -8.57
CA ALA A 115 -5.16 -4.48 -9.39
C ALA A 115 -4.56 -3.07 -9.32
N ILE A 116 -4.46 -2.38 -10.46
CA ILE A 116 -3.81 -1.07 -10.54
C ILE A 116 -4.84 0.01 -10.86
N LEU A 117 -5.01 0.97 -9.95
CA LEU A 117 -5.82 2.17 -10.17
C LEU A 117 -4.91 3.41 -10.19
N ALA A 118 -5.06 4.24 -11.22
CA ALA A 118 -4.26 5.43 -11.44
C ALA A 118 -5.14 6.70 -11.46
N GLY A 119 -4.57 7.78 -10.92
CA GLY A 119 -5.23 9.08 -10.86
C GLY A 119 -4.21 10.20 -10.67
N HIS A 120 -4.61 11.42 -11.01
CA HIS A 120 -3.70 12.57 -10.97
C HIS A 120 -3.49 13.12 -9.56
N VAL A 121 -2.31 13.72 -9.35
CA VAL A 121 -2.02 14.58 -8.20
C VAL A 121 -2.54 16.00 -8.46
N ASP A 122 -2.44 16.44 -9.71
CA ASP A 122 -3.11 17.59 -10.29
C ASP A 122 -3.21 17.42 -11.82
N TYR A 123 -4.07 18.23 -12.44
CA TYR A 123 -4.13 18.34 -13.88
C TYR A 123 -4.56 19.76 -14.27
N LYS A 124 -3.79 20.45 -15.12
CA LYS A 124 -4.06 21.84 -15.54
C LYS A 124 -4.36 22.79 -14.36
N LYS A 125 -3.57 22.70 -13.28
CA LYS A 125 -3.71 23.48 -12.03
C LYS A 125 -4.94 23.15 -11.18
N VAL A 126 -5.70 22.11 -11.52
CA VAL A 126 -6.79 21.60 -10.70
C VAL A 126 -6.24 20.45 -9.84
N PRO A 127 -6.42 20.47 -8.51
CA PRO A 127 -6.02 19.36 -7.65
C PRO A 127 -6.66 18.06 -8.11
N GLY A 128 -5.85 17.00 -8.16
CA GLY A 128 -6.26 15.71 -8.67
C GLY A 128 -6.90 14.83 -7.61
N VAL A 129 -7.57 13.77 -8.06
CA VAL A 129 -8.23 12.78 -7.20
C VAL A 129 -7.29 12.16 -6.16
N PHE A 130 -6.00 12.01 -6.48
CA PHE A 130 -4.99 11.43 -5.61
C PHE A 130 -4.00 12.45 -5.04
N VAL A 131 -4.37 13.75 -5.01
CA VAL A 131 -3.52 14.82 -4.45
C VAL A 131 -3.03 14.54 -3.02
N ARG A 132 -3.83 13.81 -2.23
CA ARG A 132 -3.54 13.45 -0.83
C ARG A 132 -3.07 12.00 -0.66
N LEU A 133 -2.77 11.27 -1.73
CA LEU A 133 -2.43 9.83 -1.63
C LEU A 133 -1.23 9.57 -0.71
N LYS A 134 -0.24 10.47 -0.72
CA LYS A 134 0.94 10.43 0.16
C LYS A 134 0.62 10.53 1.66
N GLU A 135 -0.58 10.95 2.03
CA GLU A 135 -1.02 11.12 3.41
C GLU A 135 -1.63 9.85 4.00
N LEU A 136 -1.87 8.82 3.17
CA LEU A 136 -2.35 7.52 3.63
C LEU A 136 -1.37 6.87 4.59
N LYS A 137 -1.93 6.11 5.52
CA LYS A 137 -1.20 5.40 6.56
C LYS A 137 -1.52 3.91 6.50
N VAL A 138 -0.62 3.12 7.08
CA VAL A 138 -0.87 1.70 7.33
C VAL A 138 -2.15 1.55 8.16
N GLY A 139 -3.07 0.71 7.69
CA GLY A 139 -4.37 0.51 8.31
C GLY A 139 -5.52 1.30 7.68
N ASP A 140 -5.25 2.32 6.86
CA ASP A 140 -6.31 3.02 6.12
C ASP A 140 -6.95 2.09 5.09
N GLU A 141 -8.25 2.28 4.84
CA GLU A 141 -9.02 1.43 3.92
C GLU A 141 -9.28 2.12 2.58
N ALA A 142 -9.14 1.35 1.51
CA ALA A 142 -9.62 1.65 0.16
C ALA A 142 -10.76 0.69 -0.20
N LEU A 143 -11.94 1.23 -0.44
CA LEU A 143 -13.14 0.48 -0.77
C LEU A 143 -13.37 0.55 -2.29
N VAL A 144 -13.30 -0.59 -2.95
CA VAL A 144 -13.56 -0.71 -4.38
C VAL A 144 -14.94 -1.32 -4.58
N HIS A 145 -15.89 -0.51 -5.00
CA HIS A 145 -17.22 -0.97 -5.40
C HIS A 145 -17.11 -1.60 -6.78
N ARG A 146 -17.43 -2.89 -6.88
CA ARG A 146 -17.31 -3.68 -8.12
C ARG A 146 -18.65 -3.75 -8.84
N ALA A 147 -18.61 -4.00 -10.14
CA ALA A 147 -19.79 -4.09 -11.00
C ALA A 147 -20.71 -5.29 -10.65
N ASP A 148 -20.20 -6.29 -9.94
CA ASP A 148 -20.98 -7.43 -9.42
C ASP A 148 -21.74 -7.10 -8.12
N GLY A 149 -21.66 -5.86 -7.64
CA GLY A 149 -22.33 -5.38 -6.42
C GLY A 149 -21.56 -5.64 -5.13
N ILE A 150 -20.42 -6.34 -5.18
CA ILE A 150 -19.57 -6.60 -4.02
C ILE A 150 -18.62 -5.40 -3.80
N THR A 151 -18.35 -5.05 -2.55
CA THR A 151 -17.35 -4.03 -2.21
C THR A 151 -16.09 -4.71 -1.70
N ALA A 152 -15.03 -4.71 -2.49
CA ALA A 152 -13.73 -5.22 -2.05
C ALA A 152 -13.04 -4.18 -1.16
N VAL A 153 -12.77 -4.53 0.10
CA VAL A 153 -12.12 -3.64 1.07
C VAL A 153 -10.64 -4.02 1.19
N PHE A 154 -9.78 -3.09 0.80
CA PHE A 154 -8.33 -3.22 0.85
C PHE A 154 -7.76 -2.38 1.99
N THR A 155 -6.92 -2.99 2.83
CA THR A 155 -6.21 -2.27 3.90
C THR A 155 -4.80 -1.92 3.44
N VAL A 156 -4.45 -0.64 3.52
CA VAL A 156 -3.11 -0.12 3.18
C VAL A 156 -2.07 -0.71 4.13
N TYR A 157 -0.98 -1.21 3.57
CA TYR A 157 0.16 -1.73 4.31
C TYR A 157 1.48 -1.00 4.02
N ALA A 158 1.55 -0.22 2.94
CA ALA A 158 2.68 0.66 2.66
C ALA A 158 2.26 1.83 1.76
N VAL A 159 2.95 2.97 1.90
CA VAL A 159 2.88 4.10 0.97
C VAL A 159 4.31 4.51 0.67
N GLU A 160 4.71 4.43 -0.59
CA GLU A 160 6.08 4.63 -1.01
C GLU A 160 6.17 5.67 -2.12
N ARG A 161 7.29 6.39 -2.16
CA ARG A 161 7.64 7.33 -3.21
C ARG A 161 8.83 6.78 -3.99
N HIS A 162 8.71 6.72 -5.30
CA HIS A 162 9.73 6.18 -6.19
C HIS A 162 10.02 7.16 -7.32
N SER A 163 11.30 7.40 -7.59
CA SER A 163 11.68 8.15 -8.77
C SER A 163 11.28 7.41 -10.04
N LYS A 164 10.78 8.14 -11.04
CA LYS A 164 10.43 7.58 -12.34
C LYS A 164 11.64 6.95 -13.04
N ALA A 165 12.84 7.47 -12.80
CA ALA A 165 14.08 6.94 -13.36
C ALA A 165 14.51 5.58 -12.76
N SER A 166 13.99 5.23 -11.58
CA SER A 166 14.32 3.99 -10.87
C SER A 166 13.05 3.28 -10.36
N PHE A 167 11.95 3.42 -11.11
CA PHE A 167 10.66 2.93 -10.70
C PHE A 167 10.69 1.39 -10.53
N PRO A 168 10.28 0.84 -9.37
CA PRO A 168 10.41 -0.58 -9.09
C PRO A 168 9.28 -1.37 -9.75
N THR A 169 9.34 -1.52 -11.07
CA THR A 169 8.31 -2.16 -11.91
C THR A 169 7.87 -3.51 -11.37
N GLU A 170 8.80 -4.39 -11.00
CA GLU A 170 8.47 -5.71 -10.47
C GLU A 170 7.69 -5.64 -9.15
N LYS A 171 8.04 -4.72 -8.26
CA LYS A 171 7.35 -4.55 -6.98
C LYS A 171 5.93 -4.02 -7.16
N VAL A 172 5.73 -3.14 -8.14
CA VAL A 172 4.46 -2.45 -8.36
C VAL A 172 3.52 -3.31 -9.21
N TYR A 173 4.02 -3.87 -10.31
CA TYR A 173 3.21 -4.57 -11.32
C TYR A 173 3.39 -6.09 -11.32
N GLY A 174 4.41 -6.62 -10.64
CA GLY A 174 4.66 -8.06 -10.59
C GLY A 174 3.61 -8.82 -9.77
N ASP A 175 3.52 -10.12 -10.04
CA ASP A 175 2.52 -10.99 -9.45
C ASP A 175 2.62 -11.05 -7.92
N THR A 176 1.46 -11.09 -7.25
CA THR A 176 1.35 -11.27 -5.80
C THR A 176 0.63 -12.59 -5.50
N THR A 177 0.90 -13.19 -4.33
CA THR A 177 0.28 -14.47 -3.94
C THR A 177 -1.17 -14.34 -3.51
N GLY A 178 -1.66 -13.13 -3.27
CA GLY A 178 -3.03 -12.85 -2.89
C GLY A 178 -3.55 -11.56 -3.54
N PRO A 179 -4.82 -11.21 -3.27
CA PRO A 179 -5.45 -10.04 -3.87
C PRO A 179 -4.90 -8.75 -3.29
N GLU A 180 -4.34 -7.92 -4.16
CA GLU A 180 -3.74 -6.65 -3.79
C GLU A 180 -4.24 -5.50 -4.67
N LEU A 181 -4.07 -4.29 -4.16
CA LEU A 181 -4.39 -3.05 -4.83
C LEU A 181 -3.14 -2.16 -4.85
N ARG A 182 -2.90 -1.50 -5.98
CA ARG A 182 -1.94 -0.41 -6.14
C ARG A 182 -2.71 0.84 -6.55
N LEU A 183 -2.61 1.87 -5.73
CA LEU A 183 -3.07 3.21 -6.07
C LEU A 183 -1.84 4.02 -6.48
N ILE A 184 -1.84 4.57 -7.68
CA ILE A 184 -0.66 5.25 -8.24
C ILE A 184 -1.02 6.68 -8.62
N THR A 185 -0.16 7.61 -8.24
CA THR A 185 -0.21 9.00 -8.72
C THR A 185 1.19 9.55 -8.98
N CYS A 186 1.26 10.60 -9.80
CA CYS A 186 2.48 11.39 -9.94
C CYS A 186 2.82 12.10 -8.61
N GLY A 187 4.09 12.34 -8.34
CA GLY A 187 4.49 13.07 -7.13
C GLY A 187 5.93 13.56 -7.16
N GLY A 188 6.34 14.14 -6.03
CA GLY A 188 7.66 14.72 -5.88
C GLY A 188 7.84 16.06 -6.55
N ASP A 189 9.08 16.39 -6.91
CA ASP A 189 9.38 17.71 -7.47
C ASP A 189 8.83 17.80 -8.90
N PHE A 190 8.30 18.97 -9.24
CA PHE A 190 7.82 19.26 -10.58
C PHE A 190 8.97 19.82 -11.41
N ASP A 191 9.32 19.12 -12.48
CA ASP A 191 10.26 19.60 -13.47
C ASP A 191 9.50 20.47 -14.50
N SER A 192 9.68 21.79 -14.38
CA SER A 192 9.04 22.75 -15.28
C SER A 192 9.56 22.70 -16.72
N SER A 193 10.72 22.09 -16.97
CA SER A 193 11.27 21.96 -18.32
C SER A 193 10.60 20.84 -19.12
N THR A 194 10.23 19.75 -18.44
CA THR A 194 9.55 18.60 -19.04
C THR A 194 8.04 18.61 -18.78
N GLY A 195 7.57 19.45 -17.85
CA GLY A 195 6.17 19.51 -17.43
C GLY A 195 5.74 18.31 -16.59
N ASN A 196 6.69 17.59 -15.98
CA ASN A 196 6.45 16.32 -15.31
C ASN A 196 6.91 16.34 -13.86
N TYR A 197 6.13 15.65 -13.03
CA TYR A 197 6.59 15.18 -11.73
C TYR A 197 7.70 14.13 -11.88
N LEU A 198 8.74 14.24 -11.07
CA LEU A 198 9.91 13.35 -11.14
C LEU A 198 9.68 11.98 -10.50
N ASP A 199 8.69 11.87 -9.63
CA ASP A 199 8.41 10.65 -8.87
C ASP A 199 6.97 10.18 -9.06
N ASN A 200 6.71 8.97 -8.57
CA ASN A 200 5.40 8.41 -8.36
C ASN A 200 5.22 8.11 -6.88
N VAL A 201 3.99 8.30 -6.38
CA VAL A 201 3.56 7.80 -5.08
C VAL A 201 2.70 6.56 -5.32
N VAL A 202 3.02 5.47 -4.63
CA VAL A 202 2.31 4.20 -4.71
C VAL A 202 1.82 3.81 -3.32
N ALA A 203 0.51 3.69 -3.15
CA ALA A 203 -0.07 3.05 -1.98
C ALA A 203 -0.33 1.58 -2.28
N PHE A 204 0.15 0.71 -1.39
CA PHE A 204 0.02 -0.73 -1.47
C PHE A 204 -1.00 -1.19 -0.44
N ALA A 205 -2.00 -1.95 -0.88
CA ALA A 205 -3.05 -2.45 -0.02
C ALA A 205 -3.38 -3.92 -0.33
N LYS A 206 -3.90 -4.65 0.66
CA LYS A 206 -4.27 -6.07 0.56
C LYS A 206 -5.75 -6.25 0.88
N LEU A 207 -6.42 -7.18 0.22
CA LEU A 207 -7.82 -7.47 0.49
C LEU A 207 -7.98 -8.07 1.89
N THR A 208 -8.86 -7.47 2.68
CA THR A 208 -9.11 -7.87 4.08
C THR A 208 -10.57 -8.18 4.35
N ARG A 209 -11.50 -7.71 3.50
CA ARG A 209 -12.94 -7.90 3.68
C ARG A 209 -13.71 -7.67 2.37
N VAL A 210 -14.93 -8.19 2.32
CA VAL A 210 -15.97 -7.92 1.30
C VAL A 210 -17.26 -7.43 1.94
#